data_AF-A0A7S7C1C7-F1
#
_entry.id   AF-A0A7S7C1C7-F1
#
_cell.length_a   1.000
_cell.length_b   1.000
_cell.length_c   1.000
_cell.angle_alpha   90.00
_cell.angle_beta   90.00
_cell.angle_gamma   90.00
#
_symmetry.space_group_name_H-M   'P 1'
#
loop_
_entity.id
_entity.type
_entity.pdbx_description
1 polymer ?
#
loop_
_entity_poly.entity_id
_entity_poly.type
_entity_poly.pdbx_seq_one_letter_code
_entity_poly.pdbx_strand_id
1 'polypeptide(L)'
;MTDPQIIPITLTVAHVEFGGNTGRGAYFYSFSPDLLIVGKGEQDVTLRYAFCKSVPHRFKIISLLNSDSTGQIGPQHIDPDGRGVQVVNANRDRTLIFFSVVVKDTHTGNHFSCDPQVGNDPEISPTEFGRH
;
A
#
# COMPACT_ATOMS: atom_id res chain seq x y z
N MET A 1 22.62 13.99 5.24
CA MET A 1 21.23 13.57 4.98
C MET A 1 21.30 12.08 4.76
N THR A 2 20.74 11.28 5.66
CA THR A 2 20.55 9.84 5.45
C THR A 2 19.54 9.65 4.32
N ASP A 3 19.76 8.65 3.46
CA ASP A 3 18.80 8.33 2.42
C ASP A 3 17.43 8.02 3.05
N PRO A 4 16.32 8.50 2.47
CA PRO A 4 15.00 8.22 3.00
C PRO A 4 14.76 6.70 2.99
N GLN A 5 14.48 6.14 4.16
CA GLN A 5 14.16 4.73 4.29
C GLN A 5 12.82 4.45 3.60
N ILE A 6 12.83 3.51 2.65
CA ILE A 6 11.65 3.08 1.90
C ILE A 6 11.28 1.68 2.38
N ILE A 7 10.02 1.51 2.78
CA ILE A 7 9.41 0.19 3.00
C ILE A 7 8.68 -0.18 1.70
N PRO A 8 9.18 -1.14 0.91
CA PRO A 8 8.52 -1.56 -0.32
C PRO A 8 7.34 -2.48 -0.02
N ILE A 9 6.18 -2.19 -0.62
CA ILE A 9 5.00 -3.04 -0.60
C ILE A 9 4.68 -3.44 -2.02
N THR A 10 4.71 -4.74 -2.28
CA THR A 10 4.31 -5.30 -3.56
C THR A 10 2.81 -5.53 -3.57
N LEU A 11 2.13 -4.99 -4.59
CA LEU A 11 0.72 -5.21 -4.87
C LEU A 11 0.60 -6.12 -6.10
N THR A 12 -0.07 -7.26 -5.95
CA THR A 12 -0.46 -8.12 -7.07
C THR A 12 -1.93 -7.94 -7.33
N VAL A 13 -2.32 -7.80 -8.60
CA VAL A 13 -3.70 -7.65 -9.05
C VAL A 13 -3.93 -8.51 -10.28
N ALA A 14 -5.06 -9.21 -10.32
CA ALA A 14 -5.52 -9.98 -11.46
C ALA A 14 -7.02 -9.79 -11.68
N HIS A 15 -7.44 -9.82 -12.94
CA HIS A 15 -8.85 -10.03 -13.30
C HIS A 15 -9.11 -11.52 -13.37
N VAL A 16 -10.17 -12.00 -12.72
CA VAL A 16 -10.46 -13.42 -12.56
C VAL A 16 -11.93 -13.69 -12.85
N GLU A 17 -12.23 -14.89 -13.37
CA GLU A 17 -13.62 -15.32 -13.61
C GLU A 17 -14.34 -15.69 -12.29
N PHE A 18 -13.59 -16.20 -11.32
CA PHE A 18 -14.07 -16.59 -10.00
C PHE A 18 -12.94 -16.47 -8.96
N GLY A 19 -13.31 -16.29 -7.68
CA GLY A 19 -12.36 -16.25 -6.55
C GLY A 19 -11.75 -14.87 -6.28
N GLY A 20 -12.25 -13.81 -6.92
CA GLY A 20 -11.82 -12.44 -6.63
C GLY A 20 -12.29 -11.95 -5.26
N ASN A 21 -11.49 -11.11 -4.63
CA ASN A 21 -11.74 -10.50 -3.32
C ASN A 21 -12.13 -9.02 -3.40
N THR A 22 -12.24 -8.44 -4.61
CA THR A 22 -12.70 -7.06 -4.83
C THR A 22 -13.47 -6.90 -6.13
N GLY A 23 -14.03 -5.70 -6.36
CA GLY A 23 -14.74 -5.34 -7.58
C GLY A 23 -15.87 -6.32 -7.93
N ARG A 24 -16.68 -6.69 -6.92
CA ARG A 24 -17.76 -7.68 -7.03
C ARG A 24 -17.29 -9.09 -7.43
N GLY A 25 -16.07 -9.45 -7.06
CA GLY A 25 -15.48 -10.77 -7.31
C GLY A 25 -14.76 -10.91 -8.66
N ALA A 26 -14.77 -9.88 -9.49
CA ALA A 26 -14.10 -9.89 -10.80
C ALA A 26 -12.58 -9.67 -10.72
N TYR A 27 -12.06 -9.26 -9.55
CA TYR A 27 -10.65 -8.99 -9.36
C TYR A 27 -10.14 -9.63 -8.07
N PHE A 28 -8.93 -10.16 -8.14
CA PHE A 28 -8.15 -10.60 -7.00
C PHE A 28 -7.00 -9.65 -6.77
N TYR A 29 -6.73 -9.32 -5.51
CA TYR A 29 -5.51 -8.62 -5.11
C TYR A 29 -4.85 -9.26 -3.88
N SER A 30 -3.54 -9.07 -3.76
CA SER A 30 -2.76 -9.41 -2.57
C SER A 30 -1.59 -8.46 -2.37
N PHE A 31 -1.12 -8.37 -1.14
CA PHE A 31 0.02 -7.55 -0.74
C PHE A 31 1.17 -8.43 -0.22
N SER A 32 2.40 -7.95 -0.40
CA SER A 32 3.60 -8.48 0.25
C SER A 32 4.48 -7.32 0.73
N PRO A 33 4.84 -7.25 2.02
CA PRO A 33 4.41 -8.16 3.09
C PRO A 33 2.88 -8.10 3.32
N ASP A 34 2.33 -9.19 3.85
CA ASP A 34 0.92 -9.31 4.24
C ASP A 34 0.64 -8.60 5.57
N LEU A 35 1.59 -8.69 6.52
CA LEU A 35 1.58 -7.90 7.74
C LEU A 35 2.45 -6.65 7.59
N LEU A 36 1.83 -5.47 7.58
CA LEU A 36 2.52 -4.18 7.55
C LEU A 36 2.48 -3.46 8.90
N ILE A 37 3.48 -3.68 9.75
CA ILE A 37 3.74 -2.87 10.96
C ILE A 37 4.98 -2.00 10.74
N VAL A 38 4.90 -0.71 11.04
CA VAL A 38 6.02 0.24 11.02
C VAL A 38 6.46 0.44 12.46
N GLY A 39 7.69 0.03 12.76
CA GLY A 39 8.20 -0.13 14.12
C GLY A 39 9.15 0.97 14.59
N LYS A 40 9.77 0.74 15.74
CA LYS A 40 10.83 1.56 16.32
C LYS A 40 11.99 1.74 15.35
N GLY A 41 12.43 2.98 15.16
CA GLY A 41 13.50 3.33 14.22
C GLY A 41 13.00 3.54 12.78
N GLU A 42 11.74 3.24 12.48
CA GLU A 42 11.10 3.48 11.19
C GLU A 42 10.21 4.74 11.25
N GLN A 43 10.76 5.86 11.74
CA GLN A 43 10.11 7.17 11.72
C GLN A 43 10.33 7.89 10.39
N ASP A 44 9.31 8.63 9.94
CA ASP A 44 9.33 9.41 8.71
C ASP A 44 9.75 8.60 7.46
N VAL A 45 9.35 7.32 7.42
CA VAL A 45 9.67 6.39 6.33
C VAL A 45 8.70 6.54 5.16
N THR A 46 9.14 6.19 3.96
CA THR A 46 8.26 6.14 2.79
C THR A 46 7.66 4.75 2.64
N LEU A 47 6.32 4.66 2.69
CA LEU A 47 5.60 3.46 2.28
C LEU A 47 5.40 3.52 0.77
N ARG A 48 5.90 2.53 0.03
CA ARG A 48 5.77 2.50 -1.44
C ARG A 48 5.03 1.26 -1.89
N TYR A 49 3.77 1.43 -2.30
CA TYR A 49 2.98 0.39 -2.94
C TYR A 49 3.25 0.38 -4.44
N ALA A 50 3.60 -0.77 -4.99
CA ALA A 50 3.79 -0.89 -6.43
C ALA A 50 3.36 -2.24 -6.97
N PHE A 51 2.87 -2.23 -8.21
CA PHE A 51 2.52 -3.45 -8.88
C PHE A 51 3.75 -4.34 -9.10
N CYS A 52 3.60 -5.64 -8.83
CA CYS A 52 4.63 -6.60 -9.20
C CYS A 52 4.77 -6.71 -10.73
N LYS A 53 5.88 -7.26 -11.20
CA LYS A 53 6.21 -7.33 -12.63
C LYS A 53 5.18 -8.11 -13.46
N SER A 54 4.47 -9.06 -12.86
CA SER A 54 3.47 -9.87 -13.57
C SER A 54 2.12 -9.17 -13.73
N VAL A 55 1.84 -8.09 -12.99
CA VAL A 55 0.57 -7.36 -13.15
C VAL A 55 0.53 -6.66 -14.51
N PRO A 56 -0.47 -6.93 -15.37
CA PRO A 56 -0.56 -6.29 -16.68
C PRO A 56 -0.62 -4.76 -16.62
N HIS A 57 -0.07 -4.07 -17.61
CA HIS A 57 -0.04 -2.59 -17.68
C HIS A 57 -1.42 -1.94 -17.81
N ARG A 58 -2.48 -2.72 -18.04
CA ARG A 58 -3.88 -2.26 -18.05
C ARG A 58 -4.35 -1.80 -16.66
N PHE A 59 -3.72 -2.28 -15.60
CA PHE A 59 -4.03 -1.82 -14.25
C PHE A 59 -3.22 -0.58 -13.90
N LYS A 60 -3.90 0.43 -13.39
CA LYS A 60 -3.35 1.73 -13.00
C LYS A 60 -3.82 2.11 -11.59
N ILE A 61 -2.89 2.41 -10.70
CA ILE A 61 -3.19 3.07 -9.44
C ILE A 61 -3.56 4.53 -9.77
N ILE A 62 -4.71 4.98 -9.26
CA ILE A 62 -5.22 6.33 -9.52
C ILE A 62 -5.46 7.15 -8.26
N SER A 63 -5.47 6.50 -7.09
CA SER A 63 -5.56 7.16 -5.79
C SER A 63 -5.12 6.21 -4.67
N LEU A 64 -4.69 6.80 -3.56
CA LEU A 64 -4.47 6.18 -2.27
C LEU A 64 -5.23 6.98 -1.21
N LEU A 65 -6.26 6.36 -0.65
CA LEU A 65 -7.01 6.91 0.49
C LEU A 65 -6.48 6.30 1.77
N ASN A 66 -6.63 7.00 2.88
CA ASN A 66 -6.31 6.47 4.20
C ASN A 66 -7.29 7.02 5.26
N SER A 67 -7.39 6.31 6.38
CA SER A 67 -8.22 6.68 7.52
C SER A 67 -7.47 7.46 8.59
N ASP A 68 -6.25 7.95 8.32
CA ASP A 68 -5.43 8.62 9.32
C ASP A 68 -6.06 9.96 9.72
N SER A 69 -6.44 10.06 10.99
CA SER A 69 -6.97 11.28 11.61
C SER A 69 -5.93 12.02 12.45
N THR A 70 -4.73 11.45 12.61
CA THR A 70 -3.66 11.95 13.47
C THR A 70 -2.61 12.77 12.72
N GLY A 71 -2.64 12.75 11.38
CA GLY A 71 -1.71 13.52 10.54
C GLY A 71 -0.32 12.90 10.44
N GLN A 72 -0.22 11.59 10.64
CA GLN A 72 0.99 10.79 10.47
C GLN A 72 1.27 10.46 8.99
N ILE A 73 0.26 10.46 8.13
CA ILE A 73 0.39 10.14 6.71
C ILE A 73 0.46 11.42 5.87
N GLY A 74 1.57 11.58 5.15
CA GLY A 74 1.79 12.68 4.22
C GLY A 74 0.97 12.57 2.93
N PRO A 75 1.08 13.58 2.04
CA PRO A 75 0.39 13.54 0.75
C PRO A 75 0.89 12.36 -0.10
N GLN A 76 -0.04 11.78 -0.88
CA GLN A 76 0.30 10.73 -1.83
C GLN A 76 1.03 11.28 -3.06
N HIS A 77 1.95 10.48 -3.59
CA HIS A 77 2.57 10.67 -4.89
C HIS A 77 2.37 9.42 -5.73
N ILE A 78 1.64 9.54 -6.83
CA ILE A 78 1.39 8.44 -7.78
C ILE A 78 2.41 8.54 -8.90
N ASP A 79 3.04 7.42 -9.26
CA ASP A 79 3.97 7.37 -10.37
C ASP A 79 3.25 7.76 -11.69
N PRO A 80 3.90 8.50 -12.62
CA PRO A 80 3.24 8.96 -13.85
C PRO A 80 2.64 7.85 -14.72
N ASP A 81 3.19 6.64 -14.63
CA ASP A 81 2.70 5.46 -15.35
C ASP A 81 1.59 4.72 -14.60
N GLY A 82 1.20 5.18 -13.41
CA GLY A 82 0.21 4.58 -12.52
C GLY A 82 0.62 3.22 -11.96
N ARG A 83 1.91 2.89 -11.90
CA ARG A 83 2.39 1.57 -11.44
C ARG A 83 2.79 1.53 -9.98
N GLY A 84 2.87 2.69 -9.34
CA GLY A 84 3.16 2.82 -7.92
C GLY A 84 2.51 4.05 -7.31
N VAL A 85 2.39 4.01 -5.99
CA VAL A 85 2.02 5.16 -5.16
C VAL A 85 2.84 5.12 -3.88
N GLN A 86 3.23 6.29 -3.38
CA GLN A 86 3.97 6.41 -2.13
C GLN A 86 3.44 7.52 -1.25
N VAL A 87 3.61 7.34 0.06
CA VAL A 87 3.33 8.31 1.11
C VAL A 87 4.45 8.27 2.15
N VAL A 88 4.72 9.41 2.79
CA VAL A 88 5.54 9.43 4.00
C VAL A 88 4.66 9.04 5.19
N ASN A 89 5.17 8.17 6.05
CA ASN A 89 4.54 7.76 7.29
C ASN A 89 5.44 8.17 8.46
N ALA A 90 4.94 9.06 9.30
CA ALA A 90 5.69 9.61 10.43
C ALA A 90 5.94 8.58 11.54
N ASN A 91 5.01 7.63 11.73
CA ASN A 91 5.05 6.61 12.80
C ASN A 91 5.43 7.20 14.17
N ARG A 92 4.68 8.22 14.60
CA ARG A 92 4.90 8.93 15.88
C ARG A 92 4.01 8.41 16.99
N ASP A 93 2.82 7.92 16.62
CA ASP A 93 1.80 7.47 17.56
C ASP A 93 1.35 6.05 17.20
N ARG A 94 1.15 5.21 18.21
CA ARG A 94 0.61 3.87 18.01
C ARG A 94 -0.80 4.00 17.41
N THR A 95 -1.02 3.51 16.21
CA THR A 95 -2.30 3.69 15.49
C THR A 95 -2.47 2.60 14.44
N LEU A 96 -3.70 2.15 14.26
CA LEU A 96 -4.08 1.33 13.11
C LEU A 96 -4.69 2.20 12.02
N ILE A 97 -4.11 2.15 10.82
CA ILE A 97 -4.51 2.96 9.67
C ILE A 97 -4.99 2.04 8.56
N PHE A 98 -6.23 2.26 8.10
CA PHE A 98 -6.76 1.61 6.93
C PHE A 98 -6.41 2.42 5.69
N PHE A 99 -5.84 1.76 4.69
CA PHE A 99 -5.58 2.35 3.38
C PHE A 99 -6.51 1.73 2.33
N SER A 100 -6.75 2.47 1.25
CA SER A 100 -7.41 1.95 0.05
C SER A 100 -6.64 2.42 -1.19
N VAL A 101 -5.94 1.49 -1.84
CA VAL A 101 -5.30 1.71 -3.14
C VAL A 101 -6.39 1.56 -4.20
N VAL A 102 -6.77 2.65 -4.84
CA VAL A 102 -7.80 2.65 -5.88
C VAL A 102 -7.14 2.34 -7.22
N VAL A 103 -7.58 1.25 -7.84
CA VAL A 103 -7.06 0.76 -9.11
C VAL A 103 -8.12 0.88 -10.19
N LYS A 104 -7.70 1.35 -11.36
CA LYS A 104 -8.46 1.33 -12.60
C LYS A 104 -7.97 0.20 -13.50
N ASP A 105 -8.88 -0.60 -14.02
CA ASP A 105 -8.63 -1.46 -15.17
C ASP A 105 -8.97 -0.69 -16.45
N THR A 106 -7.96 -0.31 -17.22
CA THR A 106 -8.16 0.49 -18.44
C THR A 106 -8.82 -0.30 -19.58
N HIS A 107 -8.86 -1.64 -19.49
CA HIS A 107 -9.54 -2.46 -20.50
C HIS A 107 -11.06 -2.38 -20.30
N THR A 108 -11.53 -2.57 -19.07
CA THR A 108 -12.97 -2.61 -18.75
C THR A 108 -13.54 -1.26 -18.35
N GLY A 109 -12.69 -0.31 -17.96
CA GLY A 109 -13.09 0.98 -17.39
C GLY A 109 -13.48 0.91 -15.91
N ASN A 110 -13.47 -0.28 -15.31
CA ASN A 110 -13.87 -0.49 -13.92
C ASN A 110 -12.83 0.05 -12.93
N HIS A 111 -13.32 0.47 -11.77
CA HIS A 111 -12.53 0.88 -10.63
C HIS A 111 -12.80 -0.06 -9.46
N PHE A 112 -11.77 -0.38 -8.69
CA PHE A 112 -11.87 -1.22 -7.51
C PHE A 112 -10.81 -0.83 -6.49
N SER A 113 -11.06 -1.21 -5.24
CA SER A 113 -10.18 -0.94 -4.11
C SER A 113 -9.36 -2.18 -3.75
N CYS A 114 -8.11 -1.95 -3.41
CA CYS A 114 -7.25 -2.90 -2.72
C CYS A 114 -6.92 -2.31 -1.35
N ASP A 115 -7.25 -2.99 -0.26
CA ASP A 115 -7.34 -2.36 1.06
C ASP A 115 -6.28 -2.93 2.02
N PRO A 116 -5.02 -2.43 1.99
CA PRO A 116 -4.02 -2.84 2.94
C PRO A 116 -4.27 -2.18 4.31
N GLN A 117 -3.88 -2.89 5.35
CA GLN A 117 -3.88 -2.38 6.73
C GLN A 117 -2.44 -2.08 7.15
N VAL A 118 -2.22 -0.93 7.79
CA VAL A 118 -0.91 -0.51 8.30
C VAL A 118 -1.01 -0.26 9.80
N GLY A 119 -0.17 -0.93 10.58
CA GLY A 119 0.01 -0.63 12.00
C GLY A 119 1.23 0.28 12.20
N ASN A 120 1.02 1.41 12.85
CA ASN A 120 2.10 2.20 13.43
C ASN A 120 2.28 1.78 14.89
N ASP A 121 3.51 1.43 15.27
CA ASP A 121 3.88 1.17 16.66
C ASP A 121 5.34 1.59 16.88
N PRO A 122 5.59 2.83 17.33
CA PRO A 122 6.96 3.36 17.47
C PRO A 122 7.76 2.70 18.60
N GLU A 123 7.13 1.86 19.42
CA GLU A 123 7.77 1.23 20.58
C GLU A 123 8.25 -0.19 20.29
N ILE A 124 7.70 -0.87 19.29
CA ILE A 124 7.99 -2.28 18.98
C ILE A 124 9.12 -2.43 17.97
N SER A 125 9.97 -3.44 18.12
CA SER A 125 11.05 -3.67 17.16
C SER A 125 10.52 -4.30 15.86
N PRO A 126 10.87 -3.79 14.66
CA PRO A 126 10.52 -4.43 13.39
C PRO A 126 10.94 -5.91 13.28
N THR A 127 12.00 -6.30 14.01
CA THR A 127 12.50 -7.68 14.08
C THR A 127 11.50 -8.66 14.69
N GLU A 128 10.56 -8.19 15.51
CA GLU A 128 9.50 -9.03 16.09
C GLU A 128 8.51 -9.54 15.04
N PHE A 129 8.49 -8.94 13.85
CA PHE A 129 7.63 -9.30 12.72
C PHE A 129 8.41 -9.82 11.51
N GLY A 130 9.64 -10.30 11.73
CA GLY A 130 10.45 -10.94 10.69
C GLY A 130 11.05 -10.00 9.65
N ARG A 131 11.16 -8.69 9.95
CA ARG A 131 11.89 -7.72 9.12
C ARG A 131 13.26 -7.44 9.73
N HIS A 132 14.29 -7.43 8.88
CA HIS A 132 15.69 -7.18 9.26
C HIS A 132 16.08 -5.74 8.92
#